data_AF-O29970-F1
#
_entry.id   AF-O29970-F1
#
_cell.length_a   1.000
_cell.length_b   1.000
_cell.length_c   1.000
_cell.angle_alpha   90.00
_cell.angle_beta   90.00
_cell.angle_gamma   90.00
#
_symmetry.space_group_name_H-M   'P 1'
#
loop_
_entity.id
_entity.type
_entity.pdbx_description
1 polymer ?
#
loop_
_entity_poly.entity_id
_entity_poly.type
_entity_poly.pdbx_seq_one_letter_code
_entity_poly.pdbx_strand_id
1 'polypeptide(L)' 'MMAKKLAIFLFNDDEMCMLHAFLYLRELNERGYEAKLIIEGKATVIPLKYAEGSIVSKHYK' A
#
# COMPACT_ATOMS: atom_id res chain seq x y z
N MET A 1 -20.05 6.38 -17.21
CA MET A 1 -19.20 5.20 -17.41
C MET A 1 -18.86 4.64 -16.04
N MET A 2 -19.08 3.34 -15.77
CA MET A 2 -18.76 2.75 -14.46
C MET A 2 -17.25 2.67 -14.27
N ALA A 3 -16.75 3.03 -13.08
CA ALA A 3 -15.33 2.89 -12.76
C ALA A 3 -14.92 1.41 -12.82
N LYS A 4 -13.79 1.11 -13.46
CA LYS A 4 -13.23 -0.25 -13.48
C LYS A 4 -12.66 -0.56 -12.10
N LYS A 5 -12.97 -1.75 -11.54
CA LYS A 5 -12.48 -2.17 -10.22
C LYS A 5 -11.18 -2.95 -10.34
N LEU A 6 -10.23 -2.71 -9.44
CA LEU A 6 -8.96 -3.44 -9.39
C LEU A 6 -8.58 -3.76 -7.94
N ALA A 7 -8.12 -4.98 -7.69
CA ALA A 7 -7.49 -5.38 -6.44
C ALA A 7 -5.99 -5.64 -6.66
N ILE A 8 -5.14 -4.99 -5.86
CA ILE A 8 -3.69 -5.17 -5.85
C ILE A 8 -3.34 -5.99 -4.61
N PHE A 9 -2.68 -7.13 -4.79
CA PHE A 9 -2.30 -8.00 -3.68
C PHE A 9 -0.81 -7.81 -3.38
N LEU A 10 -0.51 -7.42 -2.14
CA LEU A 10 0.85 -7.29 -1.61
C LEU A 10 1.06 -8.36 -0.54
N PHE A 11 1.91 -9.34 -0.83
CA PHE A 11 2.15 -10.51 0.02
C PHE A 11 3.59 -10.67 0.52
N ASN A 12 4.55 -9.93 -0.05
CA ASN A 12 5.97 -9.97 0.31
C ASN A 12 6.34 -8.87 1.33
N ASP A 13 7.33 -9.11 2.19
CA ASP A 13 7.77 -8.18 3.26
C ASP A 13 8.83 -7.14 2.83
N ASP A 14 9.01 -6.97 1.52
CA ASP A 14 9.88 -5.95 0.93
C ASP A 14 9.21 -4.56 0.97
N GLU A 15 9.85 -3.62 1.69
CA GLU A 15 9.35 -2.25 1.87
C GLU A 15 9.27 -1.46 0.56
N MET A 16 10.18 -1.70 -0.39
CA MET A 16 10.14 -1.06 -1.70
C MET A 16 8.96 -1.58 -2.53
N CYS A 17 8.61 -2.86 -2.41
CA CYS A 17 7.40 -3.41 -3.03
C CYS A 17 6.12 -2.73 -2.51
N MET A 18 6.05 -2.45 -1.20
CA MET A 18 4.94 -1.72 -0.62
C MET A 18 4.83 -0.29 -1.18
N LEU A 19 5.96 0.42 -1.30
CA LEU A 19 5.99 1.77 -1.88
C LEU A 19 5.50 1.77 -3.34
N HIS A 20 5.98 0.84 -4.17
CA HIS A 20 5.51 0.70 -5.56
C HIS A 20 4.01 0.41 -5.63
N ALA A 21 3.48 -0.47 -4.76
CA ALA A 21 2.06 -0.78 -4.72
C ALA A 21 1.20 0.43 -4.34
N PHE A 22 1.67 1.27 -3.39
CA PHE A 22 0.99 2.52 -3.03
C PHE A 22 1.01 3.56 -4.15
N LEU A 23 2.16 3.75 -4.82
CA LEU A 23 2.26 4.69 -5.95
C LEU A 23 1.34 4.26 -7.10
N TYR A 24 1.31 2.96 -7.42
CA TYR A 24 0.45 2.43 -8.48
C TYR A 24 -1.04 2.48 -8.10
N LEU A 25 -1.39 2.18 -6.85
CA LEU A 25 -2.75 2.36 -6.33
C LEU A 25 -3.23 3.80 -6.51
N ARG A 26 -2.37 4.78 -6.20
CA ARG A 26 -2.68 6.21 -6.36
C ARG A 26 -2.90 6.57 -7.83
N GLU A 27 -1.98 6.17 -8.72
CA GLU A 27 -2.08 6.41 -10.16
C GLU A 27 -3.38 5.83 -10.76
N LEU A 28 -3.78 4.62 -10.34
CA LEU A 28 -5.03 3.99 -10.78
C LEU A 28 -6.26 4.77 -10.34
N ASN A 29 -6.29 5.25 -9.10
CA ASN A 29 -7.38 6.08 -8.60
C ASN A 29 -7.44 7.43 -9.35
N GLU A 30 -6.30 8.06 -9.62
CA GLU A 30 -6.22 9.31 -10.43
C GLU A 30 -6.69 9.09 -11.89
N ARG A 31 -6.55 7.87 -12.42
CA ARG A 31 -7.07 7.46 -13.75
C ARG A 31 -8.55 7.05 -13.76
N GLY A 32 -9.25 7.10 -12.63
CA GLY A 32 -10.68 6.79 -12.54
C GLY A 32 -11.00 5.30 -12.33
N TYR A 33 -10.03 4.49 -11.89
CA TYR A 33 -10.28 3.12 -11.42
C TYR A 33 -10.70 3.15 -9.94
N GLU A 34 -11.57 2.22 -9.54
CA GLU A 34 -11.81 1.91 -8.13
C GLU A 34 -10.79 0.86 -7.68
N ALA A 35 -9.58 1.30 -7.34
CA ALA A 35 -8.48 0.41 -6.97
C ALA A 35 -8.37 0.26 -5.44
N LYS A 36 -8.10 -0.96 -4.96
CA LYS A 36 -7.85 -1.28 -3.54
C LYS A 36 -6.56 -2.08 -3.41
N LEU A 37 -5.79 -1.80 -2.35
CA LEU A 37 -4.63 -2.58 -1.95
C LEU A 37 -5.02 -3.56 -0.84
N ILE A 38 -4.75 -4.84 -1.06
CA ILE A 38 -4.91 -5.92 -0.09
C ILE A 38 -3.53 -6.31 0.41
N ILE A 39 -3.27 -6.03 1.68
CA ILE A 39 -2.01 -6.39 2.36
C ILE A 39 -2.24 -7.72 3.07
N GLU A 40 -1.49 -8.74 2.67
CA GLU A 40 -1.64 -10.10 3.19
C GLU A 40 -0.28 -10.78 3.41
N GLY A 41 -0.29 -11.98 4.01
CA GLY A 41 0.92 -12.76 4.22
C GLY A 41 2.03 -11.99 4.96
N LYS A 42 3.26 -12.09 4.45
CA LYS A 42 4.44 -11.46 5.07
C LYS A 42 4.37 -9.93 5.04
N ALA A 43 3.68 -9.34 4.07
CA ALA A 43 3.58 -7.88 3.93
C ALA A 43 2.88 -7.19 5.11
N THR A 44 2.07 -7.92 5.88
CA THR A 44 1.33 -7.41 7.05
C THR A 44 2.22 -6.80 8.12
N VAL A 45 3.51 -7.17 8.17
CA VAL A 45 4.47 -6.61 9.13
C VAL A 45 4.94 -5.21 8.76
N ILE A 46 4.87 -4.82 7.48
CA ILE A 46 5.45 -3.55 7.02
C ILE A 46 4.68 -2.35 7.61
N PRO A 47 3.34 -2.26 7.55
CA PRO A 47 2.61 -1.13 8.16
C PRO A 47 2.91 -0.95 9.66
N LEU A 48 3.18 -2.04 10.39
CA LEU A 48 3.52 -1.99 11.81
C LEU A 48 4.88 -1.29 12.07
N LYS A 49 5.81 -1.38 11.12
CA LYS A 49 7.09 -0.65 11.19
C LYS A 49 6.90 0.87 11.13
N TYR A 50 5.81 1.36 10.54
CA TYR A 50 5.50 2.78 10.35
C TYR A 50 4.35 3.27 11.24
N ALA A 51 3.68 2.37 11.97
CA ALA A 51 2.62 2.70 12.89
C ALA A 51 3.11 3.68 13.97
N GLU A 52 2.20 4.49 14.51
CA GLU A 52 2.53 5.44 15.57
C GLU A 52 3.18 4.72 16.76
N GLY A 53 4.32 5.25 17.22
CA GLY A 53 5.11 4.66 18.31
C GLY A 53 6.27 3.77 17.85
N SER A 54 6.33 3.41 16.57
CA SER A 54 7.49 2.71 15.99
C SER A 54 8.75 3.60 15.96
N ILE A 55 9.94 2.98 15.96
CA ILE A 55 11.23 3.68 15.81
C ILE A 55 11.26 4.54 14.53
N VAL A 56 10.61 4.06 13.46
CA VAL A 56 10.55 4.73 12.17
C VAL A 56 9.59 5.92 12.20
N SER A 57 8.45 5.82 12.89
CA SER A 57 7.45 6.91 12.96
C SER A 57 8.01 8.24 13.49
N LYS A 58 9.10 8.21 14.27
CA LYS A 58 9.78 9.42 14.76
C LYS A 58 10.45 10.26 13.66
N HIS A 59 10.67 9.70 12.48
CA HIS A 59 11.31 10.38 11.35
C HIS A 59 10.31 10.98 10.35
N TYR A 60 9.01 10.76 10.54
CA TYR A 60 7.94 11.17 9.60
C TYR A 60 6.88 12.09 10.22
N LYS A 61 7.11 12.63 11.43
CA LYS A 61 6.30 13.70 12.02
C LYS A 61 6.90 15.06 11.69
#